data_AF-A0A2K0XV86-F1
#
_entry.id   AF-A0A2K0XV86-F1
#
_cell.length_a   1.000
_cell.length_b   1.000
_cell.length_c   1.000
_cell.angle_alpha   90.00
_cell.angle_beta   90.00
_cell.angle_gamma   90.00
#
_symmetry.space_group_name_H-M   'P 1'
#
loop_
_entity.id
_entity.type
_entity.pdbx_description
1 polymer ?
#
loop_
_entity_poly.entity_id
_entity_poly.type
_entity_poly.pdbx_seq_one_letter_code
_entity_poly.pdbx_strand_id
1 'polypeptide(L)'
;MDEFDPRPSRRDLLRALTAAPVVAVVSPASDALAVLHTQYEDQPATLARTREGRSLSRFRYHNAESFLWGLNQGICGNDVGEMLYRSGIVVQLGLSSYLLDIGFSDEWNARHIRLDVAKSLAYANATGFGHGCPDMARLAAVLSPYWKWGHAHRFEARPDDGGFTTSKVAPLLRTLLDHVHDVTGHRRPNGWRREQREVQA
;
A
#
# COMPACT_ATOMS: atom_id res chain seq x y z
N MET A 1 1.30 -1.87 68.96
CA MET A 1 2.21 -2.20 67.84
C MET A 1 1.28 -2.50 66.68
N ASP A 2 0.88 -1.47 65.95
CA ASP A 2 -0.02 -1.59 64.79
C ASP A 2 0.75 -1.08 63.57
N GLU A 3 1.03 -2.02 62.67
CA GLU A 3 1.80 -1.82 61.45
C GLU A 3 0.82 -1.39 60.35
N PHE A 4 0.94 -0.13 59.93
CA PHE A 4 0.13 0.44 58.85
C PHE A 4 0.81 0.08 57.53
N ASP A 5 0.27 -0.91 56.81
CA ASP A 5 0.76 -1.30 55.47
C ASP A 5 0.08 -0.41 54.39
N PRO A 6 0.80 0.52 53.74
CA PRO A 6 0.21 1.40 52.75
C PRO A 6 0.18 0.70 51.39
N ARG A 7 -0.99 0.15 51.05
CA ARG A 7 -1.21 -0.37 49.68
C ARG A 7 -1.24 0.77 48.67
N PRO A 8 -0.41 0.73 47.61
CA PRO A 8 -0.32 1.81 46.63
C PRO A 8 -1.64 1.99 45.89
N SER A 9 -2.04 3.25 45.68
CA SER A 9 -3.30 3.55 45.00
C SER A 9 -3.17 3.36 43.48
N ARG A 10 -4.30 3.15 42.81
CA ARG A 10 -4.37 3.06 41.34
C ARG A 10 -3.73 4.26 40.61
N ARG A 11 -3.68 5.44 41.24
CA ARG A 11 -3.01 6.62 40.68
C ARG A 11 -1.48 6.53 40.72
N ASP A 12 -0.94 5.89 41.75
CA ASP A 12 0.51 5.70 41.91
C ASP A 12 1.04 4.68 40.91
N LEU A 13 0.26 3.63 40.64
CA LEU A 13 0.55 2.64 39.60
C LEU A 13 0.56 3.27 38.19
N LEU A 14 -0.39 4.16 37.90
CA LEU A 14 -0.45 4.85 36.60
C LEU A 14 0.69 5.86 36.42
N ARG A 15 1.13 6.52 37.51
CA ARG A 15 2.27 7.44 37.46
C ARG A 15 3.61 6.70 37.33
N ALA A 16 3.74 5.50 37.90
CA ALA A 16 4.91 4.65 37.71
C ALA A 16 5.09 4.19 36.24
N LEU A 17 3.98 3.91 35.54
CA LEU A 17 4.00 3.57 34.11
C LEU A 17 4.48 4.73 33.21
N THR A 18 4.38 5.99 33.66
CA THR A 18 4.89 7.16 32.91
C THR A 18 6.35 7.49 33.16
N ALA A 19 7.01 6.83 34.12
CA ALA A 19 8.39 7.13 34.52
C ALA A 19 9.41 6.08 34.02
N ALA A 20 8.95 5.00 33.38
CA ALA A 20 9.85 4.02 32.79
C ALA A 20 10.51 4.61 31.53
N PRO A 21 11.85 4.53 31.37
CA PRO A 21 12.49 4.95 30.14
C PRO A 21 11.93 4.09 28.99
N VAL A 22 11.43 4.74 27.95
CA VAL A 22 11.11 4.07 26.70
C VAL A 22 12.44 3.61 26.11
N VAL A 23 12.82 2.36 26.38
CA VAL A 23 13.87 1.70 25.61
C VAL A 23 13.30 1.55 24.22
N ALA A 24 13.84 2.31 23.26
CA ALA A 24 13.46 2.20 21.87
C ALA A 24 13.86 0.81 21.37
N VAL A 25 12.91 -0.11 21.37
CA VAL A 25 13.05 -1.37 20.64
C VAL A 25 13.12 -0.97 19.17
N VAL A 26 14.34 -1.01 18.60
CA VAL A 26 14.53 -0.87 17.15
C VAL A 26 13.74 -2.02 16.54
N SER A 27 12.59 -1.68 15.96
CA SER A 27 11.68 -2.69 15.43
C SER A 27 12.28 -3.25 14.15
N PRO A 28 12.11 -4.55 13.83
CA PRO A 28 12.62 -5.15 12.59
C PRO A 28 12.25 -4.38 11.30
N ALA A 29 11.12 -3.66 11.32
CA ALA A 29 10.69 -2.78 10.24
C ALA A 29 11.63 -1.56 10.03
N SER A 30 12.26 -1.05 11.09
CA SER A 30 13.23 0.05 11.02
C SER A 30 14.50 -0.36 10.29
N ASP A 31 14.99 -1.58 10.53
CA ASP A 31 16.19 -2.10 9.86
C ASP A 31 15.90 -2.39 8.37
N ALA A 32 14.74 -2.97 8.07
CA ALA A 32 14.32 -3.20 6.69
C ALA A 32 14.18 -1.89 5.90
N LEU A 33 13.64 -0.83 6.51
CA LEU A 33 13.56 0.50 5.90
C LEU A 33 14.94 1.12 5.67
N ALA A 34 15.86 0.99 6.64
CA ALA A 34 17.22 1.51 6.47
C ALA A 34 17.93 0.87 5.27
N VAL A 35 17.77 -0.45 5.08
CA VAL A 35 18.30 -1.15 3.89
C VAL A 35 17.71 -0.59 2.60
N LEU A 36 16.40 -0.36 2.53
CA LEU A 36 15.76 0.20 1.34
C LEU A 36 16.20 1.64 1.06
N HIS A 37 16.33 2.49 2.09
CA HIS A 37 16.84 3.85 1.92
C HIS A 37 18.25 3.84 1.32
N THR A 38 19.14 2.96 1.79
CA THR A 38 20.47 2.81 1.20
C THR A 38 20.41 2.25 -0.22
N GLN A 39 19.63 1.19 -0.46
CA GLN A 39 19.53 0.54 -1.76
C GLN A 39 19.03 1.49 -2.86
N TYR A 40 18.08 2.37 -2.52
CA TYR A 40 17.46 3.30 -3.47
C TYR A 40 17.99 4.74 -3.36
N GLU A 41 18.99 4.97 -2.51
CA GLU A 41 19.56 6.30 -2.23
C GLU A 41 18.49 7.33 -1.80
N ASP A 42 17.48 6.86 -1.06
CA ASP A 42 16.39 7.71 -0.56
C ASP A 42 16.77 8.36 0.76
N GLN A 43 16.22 9.55 0.99
CA GLN A 43 16.31 10.19 2.30
C GLN A 43 15.43 9.43 3.30
N PRO A 44 15.87 9.26 4.56
CA PRO A 44 15.07 8.56 5.57
C PRO A 44 13.67 9.14 5.71
N ALA A 45 12.65 8.29 5.66
CA ALA A 45 11.29 8.69 5.93
C ALA A 45 11.04 8.84 7.44
N THR A 46 10.46 9.96 7.86
CA THR A 46 9.89 10.11 9.20
C THR A 46 8.43 9.68 9.17
N LEU A 47 8.10 8.56 9.82
CA LEU A 47 6.74 8.04 9.85
C LEU A 47 5.92 8.71 10.95
N ALA A 48 4.85 9.40 10.56
CA ALA A 48 3.91 10.02 11.48
C ALA A 48 2.48 9.89 10.94
N ARG A 49 1.62 9.20 11.69
CA ARG A 49 0.20 9.09 11.33
C ARG A 49 -0.50 10.44 11.54
N THR A 50 -1.20 10.91 10.52
CA THR A 50 -1.97 12.16 10.55
C THR A 50 -3.40 11.93 10.05
N ARG A 51 -4.31 12.86 10.39
CA ARG A 51 -5.70 12.79 9.91
C ARG A 51 -5.79 13.02 8.41
N GLU A 52 -4.94 13.90 7.91
CA GLU A 52 -4.77 14.25 6.50
C GLU A 52 -4.26 13.04 5.72
N GLY A 53 -3.20 12.39 6.22
CA GLY A 53 -2.66 11.15 5.66
C GLY A 53 -3.70 10.03 5.59
N ARG A 54 -4.45 9.80 6.68
CA ARG A 54 -5.53 8.80 6.69
C ARG A 54 -6.67 9.14 5.72
N SER A 55 -6.97 10.42 5.54
CA SER A 55 -8.01 10.86 4.59
C SER A 55 -7.58 10.67 3.14
N LEU A 56 -6.34 11.03 2.82
CA LEU A 56 -5.76 10.82 1.49
C LEU A 56 -5.58 9.33 1.19
N SER A 57 -5.15 8.55 2.19
CA SER A 57 -5.07 7.09 2.11
C SER A 57 -6.41 6.47 1.69
N ARG A 58 -7.52 6.84 2.37
CA ARG A 58 -8.87 6.38 2.02
C ARG A 58 -9.27 6.77 0.59
N PHE A 59 -8.98 8.02 0.20
CA PHE A 59 -9.27 8.52 -1.14
C PHE A 59 -8.53 7.72 -2.21
N ARG A 60 -7.24 7.43 -2.03
CA ARG A 60 -6.45 6.62 -2.96
C ARG A 60 -6.98 5.20 -3.07
N TYR A 61 -7.34 4.58 -1.95
CA TYR A 61 -7.97 3.25 -1.94
C TYR A 61 -9.27 3.22 -2.76
N HIS A 62 -10.17 4.19 -2.57
CA HIS A 62 -11.42 4.27 -3.35
C HIS A 62 -11.20 4.49 -4.84
N ASN A 63 -10.18 5.27 -5.21
CA ASN A 63 -9.82 5.43 -6.60
C ASN A 63 -9.26 4.12 -7.18
N ALA A 64 -8.41 3.40 -6.43
CA ALA A 64 -7.87 2.11 -6.87
C ALA A 64 -9.00 1.10 -7.16
N GLU A 65 -10.00 1.03 -6.28
CA GLU A 65 -11.21 0.23 -6.48
C GLU A 65 -11.97 0.62 -7.75
N SER A 66 -12.08 1.92 -8.02
CA SER A 66 -12.78 2.44 -9.22
C SER A 66 -12.03 2.09 -10.53
N PHE A 67 -10.69 2.13 -10.51
CA PHE A 67 -9.89 1.70 -11.66
C PHE A 67 -9.96 0.18 -11.89
N LEU A 68 -9.93 -0.61 -10.82
CA LEU A 68 -10.11 -2.07 -10.91
C LEU A 68 -11.50 -2.42 -11.44
N TRP A 69 -12.54 -1.72 -10.99
CA TRP A 69 -13.89 -1.85 -11.53
C TRP A 69 -13.90 -1.62 -13.05
N GLY A 70 -13.31 -0.52 -13.52
CA GLY A 70 -13.22 -0.23 -14.95
C GLY A 70 -12.48 -1.31 -15.76
N LEU A 71 -11.42 -1.90 -15.19
CA LEU A 71 -10.71 -3.03 -15.81
C LEU A 71 -11.62 -4.25 -15.96
N ASN A 72 -12.40 -4.58 -14.93
CA ASN A 72 -13.32 -5.72 -14.92
C ASN A 72 -14.49 -5.54 -15.91
N GLN A 73 -14.88 -4.30 -16.18
CA GLN A 73 -15.89 -3.97 -17.20
C GLN A 73 -15.34 -4.01 -18.64
N GLY A 74 -14.07 -4.39 -18.83
CA GLY A 74 -13.48 -4.52 -20.15
C GLY A 74 -13.22 -3.18 -20.86
N ILE A 75 -13.11 -2.06 -20.13
CA ILE A 75 -12.87 -0.72 -20.71
C ILE A 75 -11.61 -0.69 -21.59
N CYS A 76 -10.63 -1.54 -21.31
CA CYS A 76 -9.39 -1.64 -22.09
C CYS A 76 -9.51 -2.50 -23.36
N GLY A 77 -10.62 -3.22 -23.55
CA GLY A 77 -10.79 -4.19 -24.63
C GLY A 77 -9.61 -5.16 -24.70
N ASN A 78 -8.99 -5.28 -25.89
CA ASN A 78 -7.81 -6.11 -26.14
C ASN A 78 -6.48 -5.33 -26.07
N ASP A 79 -6.48 -4.06 -25.64
CA ASP A 79 -5.26 -3.26 -25.53
C ASP A 79 -4.50 -3.61 -24.24
N VAL A 80 -3.49 -4.45 -24.39
CA VAL A 80 -2.58 -4.86 -23.30
C VAL A 80 -1.82 -3.67 -22.70
N GLY A 81 -1.50 -2.64 -23.49
CA GLY A 81 -0.77 -1.47 -23.01
C GLY A 81 -1.65 -0.62 -22.08
N GLU A 82 -2.87 -0.33 -22.50
CA GLU A 82 -3.85 0.37 -21.66
C GLU A 82 -4.21 -0.45 -20.41
N MET A 83 -4.36 -1.77 -20.54
CA MET A 83 -4.60 -2.67 -19.40
C MET A 83 -3.47 -2.59 -18.37
N LEU A 84 -2.20 -2.65 -18.79
CA LEU A 84 -1.05 -2.54 -17.90
C LEU A 84 -0.91 -1.13 -17.30
N TYR A 85 -1.19 -0.08 -18.08
CA TYR A 85 -1.16 1.29 -17.58
C TYR A 85 -2.15 1.48 -16.43
N ARG A 86 -3.41 1.07 -16.62
CA ARG A 86 -4.44 1.13 -15.58
C ARG A 86 -4.12 0.22 -14.40
N SER A 87 -3.56 -0.95 -14.65
CA SER A 87 -3.12 -1.85 -13.58
C SER A 87 -2.04 -1.18 -12.71
N GLY A 88 -1.09 -0.48 -13.33
CA GLY A 88 -0.13 0.37 -12.63
C GLY A 88 -0.77 1.43 -11.74
N ILE A 89 -1.81 2.11 -12.22
CA ILE A 89 -2.58 3.07 -11.43
C ILE A 89 -3.22 2.38 -10.21
N VAL A 90 -3.86 1.22 -10.39
CA VAL A 90 -4.48 0.46 -9.29
C VAL A 90 -3.45 0.10 -8.23
N VAL A 91 -2.32 -0.51 -8.62
CA VAL A 91 -1.30 -0.94 -7.67
C VAL A 91 -0.68 0.26 -6.96
N GLN A 92 -0.34 1.32 -7.69
CA GLN A 92 0.28 2.51 -7.09
C GLN A 92 -0.66 3.20 -6.10
N LEU A 93 -1.94 3.35 -6.43
CA LEU A 93 -2.94 3.92 -5.53
C LEU A 93 -3.17 3.04 -4.30
N GLY A 94 -3.23 1.72 -4.47
CA GLY A 94 -3.39 0.77 -3.36
C GLY A 94 -2.20 0.79 -2.40
N LEU A 95 -0.98 0.70 -2.91
CA LEU A 95 0.23 0.69 -2.08
C LEU A 95 0.48 2.05 -1.42
N SER A 96 0.31 3.15 -2.15
CA SER A 96 0.44 4.48 -1.54
C SER A 96 -0.69 4.80 -0.56
N SER A 97 -1.87 4.19 -0.70
CA SER A 97 -2.89 4.22 0.34
C SER A 97 -2.36 3.62 1.65
N TYR A 98 -1.79 2.42 1.60
CA TYR A 98 -1.19 1.80 2.77
C TYR A 98 -0.06 2.64 3.37
N LEU A 99 0.89 3.11 2.54
CA LEU A 99 2.04 3.90 3.01
C LEU A 99 1.61 5.20 3.72
N LEU A 100 0.59 5.89 3.19
CA LEU A 100 0.00 7.06 3.86
C LEU A 100 -0.69 6.71 5.18
N ASP A 101 -1.33 5.54 5.29
CA ASP A 101 -2.04 5.13 6.52
C ASP A 101 -1.07 4.81 7.67
N ILE A 102 0.10 4.26 7.34
CA ILE A 102 1.14 3.97 8.34
C ILE A 102 2.01 5.19 8.69
N GLY A 103 1.95 6.26 7.89
CA GLY A 103 2.52 7.55 8.24
C GLY A 103 3.62 8.09 7.33
N PHE A 104 3.85 7.52 6.14
CA PHE A 104 4.64 8.22 5.13
C PHE A 104 3.91 9.50 4.69
N SER A 105 4.64 10.60 4.49
CA SER A 105 4.07 11.81 3.91
C SER A 105 3.82 11.66 2.40
N ASP A 106 2.89 12.43 1.87
CA ASP A 106 2.62 12.37 0.43
C ASP A 106 3.80 12.91 -0.38
N GLU A 107 4.43 13.98 0.10
CA GLU A 107 5.60 14.61 -0.50
C GLU A 107 6.78 13.64 -0.56
N TRP A 108 7.00 12.86 0.50
CA TRP A 108 8.05 11.85 0.53
C TRP A 108 7.77 10.75 -0.52
N ASN A 109 6.55 10.21 -0.56
CA ASN A 109 6.16 9.22 -1.58
C ASN A 109 6.35 9.76 -3.00
N ALA A 110 5.91 10.99 -3.25
CA ALA A 110 6.00 11.64 -4.55
C ALA A 110 7.44 11.91 -4.99
N ARG A 111 8.34 12.20 -4.05
CA ARG A 111 9.77 12.44 -4.34
C ARG A 111 10.54 11.14 -4.55
N HIS A 112 10.29 10.13 -3.71
CA HIS A 112 11.15 8.94 -3.61
C HIS A 112 10.59 7.71 -4.33
N ILE A 113 9.29 7.42 -4.21
CA ILE A 113 8.68 6.24 -4.85
C ILE A 113 8.18 6.55 -6.27
N ARG A 114 7.59 7.74 -6.46
CA ARG A 114 7.10 8.20 -7.77
C ARG A 114 6.12 7.20 -8.40
N LEU A 115 6.42 6.71 -9.60
CA LEU A 115 5.62 5.78 -10.39
C LEU A 115 6.23 4.37 -10.43
N ASP A 116 7.18 4.09 -9.55
CA ASP A 116 7.87 2.80 -9.44
C ASP A 116 7.09 1.87 -8.50
N VAL A 117 6.37 0.93 -9.12
CA VAL A 117 5.47 0.00 -8.46
C VAL A 117 6.24 -1.04 -7.63
N ALA A 118 7.33 -1.58 -8.16
CA ALA A 118 8.21 -2.51 -7.46
C ALA A 118 8.82 -1.85 -6.20
N LYS A 119 9.30 -0.61 -6.32
CA LYS A 119 9.81 0.15 -5.18
C LYS A 119 8.72 0.40 -4.14
N SER A 120 7.52 0.81 -4.57
CA SER A 120 6.35 0.98 -3.70
C SER A 120 6.02 -0.30 -2.90
N LEU A 121 6.04 -1.45 -3.58
CA LEU A 121 5.76 -2.75 -2.95
C LEU A 121 6.86 -3.14 -1.95
N ALA A 122 8.13 -2.86 -2.25
CA ALA A 122 9.24 -3.10 -1.34
C ALA A 122 9.09 -2.29 -0.05
N TYR A 123 8.83 -0.98 -0.16
CA TYR A 123 8.59 -0.12 1.01
C TYR A 123 7.37 -0.55 1.82
N ALA A 124 6.28 -0.92 1.15
CA ALA A 124 5.10 -1.44 1.83
C ALA A 124 5.44 -2.72 2.60
N ASN A 125 6.12 -3.68 1.98
CA ASN A 125 6.48 -4.94 2.63
C ASN A 125 7.45 -4.75 3.79
N ALA A 126 8.45 -3.85 3.67
CA ALA A 126 9.39 -3.52 4.74
C ALA A 126 8.70 -2.89 5.97
N THR A 127 7.52 -2.29 5.79
CA THR A 127 6.74 -1.67 6.86
C THR A 127 5.60 -2.54 7.40
N GLY A 128 5.55 -3.81 7.00
CA GLY A 128 4.61 -4.79 7.53
C GLY A 128 3.41 -5.07 6.63
N PHE A 129 3.41 -4.61 5.37
CA PHE A 129 2.37 -4.99 4.41
C PHE A 129 2.41 -6.50 4.15
N GLY A 130 3.57 -7.14 4.07
CA GLY A 130 3.68 -8.61 4.03
C GLY A 130 3.05 -9.28 2.80
N HIS A 131 2.92 -8.59 1.67
CA HIS A 131 2.37 -9.13 0.43
C HIS A 131 3.49 -9.79 -0.41
N GLY A 132 3.85 -11.02 -0.03
CA GLY A 132 4.93 -11.80 -0.63
C GLY A 132 4.56 -12.65 -1.85
N CYS A 133 3.48 -12.31 -2.58
CA CYS A 133 3.04 -13.07 -3.75
C CYS A 133 4.05 -12.95 -4.92
N PRO A 134 4.65 -14.05 -5.42
CA PRO A 134 5.62 -13.98 -6.52
C PRO A 134 5.05 -13.39 -7.82
N ASP A 135 3.78 -13.69 -8.13
CA ASP A 135 3.11 -13.13 -9.31
C ASP A 135 2.89 -11.62 -9.19
N MET A 136 2.57 -11.13 -7.99
CA MET A 136 2.49 -9.69 -7.74
C MET A 136 3.87 -9.03 -7.86
N ALA A 137 4.93 -9.65 -7.36
CA ALA A 137 6.29 -9.14 -7.53
C ALA A 137 6.69 -9.05 -9.01
N ARG A 138 6.38 -10.08 -9.80
CA ARG A 138 6.60 -10.06 -11.27
C ARG A 138 5.79 -8.97 -11.93
N LEU A 139 4.52 -8.83 -11.58
CA LEU A 139 3.66 -7.78 -12.12
C LEU A 139 4.19 -6.40 -11.76
N ALA A 140 4.60 -6.17 -10.51
CA ALA A 140 5.19 -4.91 -10.06
C ALA A 140 6.45 -4.54 -10.85
N ALA A 141 7.31 -5.51 -11.14
CA ALA A 141 8.51 -5.30 -11.98
C ALA A 141 8.14 -4.91 -13.43
N VAL A 142 7.18 -5.61 -14.05
CA VAL A 142 6.66 -5.28 -15.39
C VAL A 142 6.05 -3.88 -15.40
N LEU A 143 5.31 -3.52 -14.35
CA LEU A 143 4.68 -2.23 -14.21
C LEU A 143 5.67 -1.11 -13.91
N SER A 144 6.90 -1.34 -13.42
CA SER A 144 7.81 -0.25 -13.06
C SER A 144 8.56 0.36 -14.27
N PRO A 145 8.55 1.69 -14.47
CA PRO A 145 7.54 2.65 -14.01
C PRO A 145 6.29 2.62 -14.90
N TYR A 146 5.10 2.79 -14.32
CA TYR A 146 3.89 2.36 -15.04
C TYR A 146 3.46 3.28 -16.18
N TRP A 147 3.93 4.53 -16.18
CA TRP A 147 3.66 5.48 -17.26
C TRP A 147 4.10 4.96 -18.63
N LYS A 148 5.12 4.08 -18.70
CA LYS A 148 5.63 3.55 -19.96
C LYS A 148 4.55 2.84 -20.78
N TRP A 149 3.56 2.27 -20.12
CA TRP A 149 2.47 1.53 -20.76
C TRP A 149 1.45 2.45 -21.45
N GLY A 150 1.15 3.63 -20.88
CA GLY A 150 0.34 4.66 -21.54
C GLY A 150 1.08 5.38 -22.69
N HIS A 151 2.39 5.14 -22.80
CA HIS A 151 3.27 5.74 -23.79
C HIS A 151 4.04 4.68 -24.59
N ALA A 152 3.52 3.45 -24.67
CA ALA A 152 4.21 2.32 -25.30
C ALA A 152 4.56 2.57 -26.78
N HIS A 153 3.74 3.38 -27.47
CA HIS A 153 3.98 3.81 -28.86
C HIS A 153 5.24 4.66 -29.05
N ARG A 154 5.85 5.18 -27.97
CA ARG A 154 7.07 5.99 -28.03
C ARG A 154 8.35 5.15 -28.03
N PHE A 155 8.25 3.85 -27.87
CA PHE A 155 9.40 2.94 -27.85
C PHE A 155 9.57 2.27 -29.21
N GLU A 156 10.82 2.14 -29.68
CA GLU A 156 11.16 1.46 -30.93
C GLU A 156 10.74 -0.02 -30.90
N ALA A 157 10.90 -0.66 -29.76
CA ALA A 157 10.37 -1.98 -29.46
C ALA A 157 9.43 -1.90 -28.26
N ARG A 158 8.29 -2.59 -28.35
CA ARG A 158 7.32 -2.65 -27.25
C ARG A 158 7.99 -3.24 -26.00
N PRO A 159 7.83 -2.62 -24.82
CA PRO A 159 8.31 -3.21 -23.58
C PRO A 159 7.71 -4.62 -23.35
N ASP A 160 8.49 -5.52 -22.77
CA ASP A 160 8.03 -6.86 -22.41
C ASP A 160 6.89 -6.77 -21.38
N ASP A 161 5.73 -7.31 -21.75
CA ASP A 161 4.52 -7.33 -20.93
C ASP A 161 4.49 -8.51 -19.95
N GLY A 162 5.52 -9.36 -19.95
CA GLY A 162 5.64 -10.51 -19.07
C GLY A 162 4.57 -11.59 -19.30
N GLY A 163 3.89 -11.58 -20.45
CA GLY A 163 2.81 -12.51 -20.79
C GLY A 163 1.55 -12.33 -19.93
N PHE A 164 1.36 -11.14 -19.37
CA PHE A 164 0.19 -10.81 -18.55
C PHE A 164 -1.05 -10.54 -19.40
N THR A 165 -2.14 -11.20 -19.02
CA THR A 165 -3.48 -11.00 -19.59
C THR A 165 -4.40 -10.42 -18.53
N THR A 166 -5.50 -9.79 -18.94
CA THR A 166 -6.51 -9.26 -18.01
C THR A 166 -7.00 -10.32 -17.02
N SER A 167 -7.22 -11.56 -17.48
CA SER A 167 -7.64 -12.68 -16.64
C SER A 167 -6.63 -13.09 -15.56
N LYS A 168 -5.33 -12.83 -15.78
CA LYS A 168 -4.28 -13.05 -14.77
C LYS A 168 -4.10 -11.84 -13.86
N VAL A 169 -4.21 -10.63 -14.41
CA VAL A 169 -3.95 -9.39 -13.68
C VAL A 169 -5.09 -9.03 -12.73
N ALA A 170 -6.35 -9.13 -13.16
CA ALA A 170 -7.48 -8.71 -12.34
C ALA A 170 -7.56 -9.43 -10.97
N PRO A 171 -7.34 -10.75 -10.86
CA PRO A 171 -7.29 -11.44 -9.56
C PRO A 171 -6.13 -10.98 -8.66
N LEU A 172 -4.97 -10.66 -9.24
CA LEU A 172 -3.82 -10.15 -8.49
C LEU A 172 -4.13 -8.77 -7.90
N LEU A 173 -4.70 -7.86 -8.72
CA LEU A 173 -5.12 -6.53 -8.28
C LEU A 173 -6.21 -6.62 -7.20
N ARG A 174 -7.16 -7.54 -7.34
CA ARG A 174 -8.20 -7.76 -6.33
C ARG A 174 -7.59 -8.20 -5.00
N THR A 175 -6.71 -9.20 -5.03
CA THR A 175 -6.02 -9.71 -3.83
C THR A 175 -5.21 -8.60 -3.14
N LEU A 176 -4.54 -7.74 -3.92
CA LEU A 176 -3.82 -6.59 -3.37
C LEU A 176 -4.75 -5.63 -2.62
N LEU A 177 -5.85 -5.22 -3.24
CA LEU A 177 -6.79 -4.27 -2.64
C LEU A 177 -7.55 -4.87 -1.45
N ASP A 178 -7.80 -6.18 -1.47
CA ASP A 178 -8.33 -6.90 -0.31
C ASP A 178 -7.36 -6.86 0.85
N HIS A 179 -6.07 -7.05 0.55
CA HIS A 179 -5.05 -6.93 1.59
C HIS A 179 -4.93 -5.50 2.12
N VAL A 180 -4.99 -4.48 1.25
CA VAL A 180 -5.04 -3.07 1.68
C VAL A 180 -6.26 -2.81 2.57
N HIS A 181 -7.44 -3.35 2.22
CA HIS A 181 -8.64 -3.26 3.04
C HIS A 181 -8.39 -3.80 4.46
N ASP A 182 -7.82 -4.99 4.54
CA ASP A 182 -7.63 -5.72 5.80
C ASP A 182 -6.65 -4.99 6.72
N VAL A 183 -5.54 -4.47 6.19
CA VAL A 183 -4.50 -3.81 7.01
C VAL A 183 -4.82 -2.36 7.38
N THR A 184 -5.63 -1.65 6.58
CA THR A 184 -5.98 -0.23 6.82
C THR A 184 -7.34 -0.04 7.49
N GLY A 185 -8.24 -1.01 7.34
CA GLY A 185 -9.64 -0.93 7.73
C GLY A 185 -10.48 0.00 6.83
N HIS A 186 -9.98 0.45 5.68
CA HIS A 186 -10.75 1.31 4.77
C HIS A 186 -11.93 0.57 4.19
N ARG A 187 -13.15 1.08 4.39
CA ARG A 187 -14.34 0.47 3.79
C ARG A 187 -14.28 0.57 2.27
N ARG A 188 -14.67 -0.50 1.57
CA ARG A 188 -14.88 -0.47 0.12
C ARG A 188 -16.01 0.52 -0.26
N PRO A 189 -15.96 1.14 -1.45
CA PRO A 189 -17.01 2.05 -1.93
C PRO A 189 -18.39 1.37 -1.98
N ASN A 190 -19.45 2.11 -1.65
CA ASN A 190 -20.81 1.57 -1.50
C ASN A 190 -21.43 0.99 -2.79
N GLY A 191 -20.93 1.37 -3.97
CA GLY A 191 -21.44 0.88 -5.26
C GLY A 191 -21.26 -0.63 -5.47
N TRP A 192 -20.22 -1.21 -4.86
CA TRP A 192 -19.83 -2.61 -5.06
C TRP A 192 -20.80 -3.65 -4.49
N ARG A 193 -21.61 -3.29 -3.48
CA ARG A 193 -22.58 -4.24 -2.87
C ARG A 193 -23.81 -4.51 -3.74
N ARG A 194 -24.14 -3.63 -4.70
CA ARG A 194 -25.28 -3.84 -5.60
C ARG A 194 -24.98 -4.95 -6.61
N GLU A 195 -23.80 -4.92 -7.21
CA GLU A 195 -23.43 -5.85 -8.28
C GLU A 195 -23.21 -7.29 -7.77
N GLN A 196 -22.66 -7.49 -6.57
CA GLN A 196 -22.55 -8.85 -5.99
C GLN A 196 -23.91 -9.52 -5.73
N ARG A 197 -24.97 -8.73 -5.49
CA ARG A 197 -26.33 -9.27 -5.32
C ARG A 197 -26.98 -9.62 -6.64
N GLU A 198 -26.59 -8.96 -7.74
CA GLU A 198 -27.12 -9.20 -9.08
C GLU A 198 -26.44 -10.41 -9.76
N VAL A 199 -25.19 -10.74 -9.40
CA VAL A 199 -24.49 -11.93 -9.90
C VAL A 199 -24.90 -13.23 -9.17
N GLN A 200 -25.56 -13.12 -8.01
CA GLN A 200 -26.07 -14.25 -7.21
C GLN A 200 -27.59 -14.47 -7.34
N ALA A 201 -28.26 -13.72 -8.21
CA ALA A 201 -29.70 -13.83 -8.50
C ALA A 201 -29.91 -14.40 -9.91
#